data_AF-A0A497JSL5-F1
#
_entry.id   AF-A0A497JSL5-F1
#
_cell.length_a   1.000
_cell.length_b   1.000
_cell.length_c   1.000
_cell.angle_alpha   90.00
_cell.angle_beta   90.00
_cell.angle_gamma   90.00
#
_symmetry.space_group_name_H-M   'P 1'
#
loop_
_entity.id
_entity.type
_entity.pdbx_description
1 polymer ?
#
loop_
_entity_poly.entity_id
_entity_poly.type
_entity_poly.pdbx_seq_one_letter_code
_entity_poly.pdbx_strand_id
1 'polypeptide(L)'
;MRKVNTFREEVLSKALKMLKKYPLCNHCLGRQFAMLGHGVENAERGAAIKLVLTLNAHAVALEKKREGVKLLKTLAFNGFSKNAEKILQKITKKPGKGKHGKCYLCENAFQKIHTYVEKAVETLNLYEYRSFVVGVELPVEIEEREDEFKAEFQVKHGENLRNEFGRVIGKKISEIAGKPVNHKTPDIVVLLNPFTGQLRLQINPLYISGRYRKLARGIPQAKWICT
;
A
#
# COMPACT_ATOMS: atom_id res chain seq x y z
N MET A 1 25.90 -7.97 -35.19
CA MET A 1 25.59 -8.27 -33.77
C MET A 1 25.14 -7.00 -33.07
N ARG A 2 23.82 -6.80 -32.89
CA ARG A 2 23.29 -5.69 -32.09
C ARG A 2 23.69 -5.96 -30.64
N LYS A 3 24.43 -5.05 -30.01
CA LYS A 3 24.66 -5.08 -28.57
C LYS A 3 23.29 -5.01 -27.90
N VAL A 4 22.77 -6.16 -27.48
CA VAL A 4 21.62 -6.20 -26.58
C VAL A 4 22.17 -5.70 -25.25
N ASN A 5 22.05 -4.40 -25.00
CA ASN A 5 22.19 -3.89 -23.65
C ASN A 5 20.90 -4.31 -22.91
N THR A 6 20.86 -5.57 -22.48
CA THR A 6 19.68 -6.27 -21.92
C THR A 6 19.27 -5.73 -20.57
N PHE A 7 20.11 -4.93 -19.92
CA PHE A 7 19.82 -4.28 -18.64
C PHE A 7 19.30 -2.86 -18.88
N ARG A 8 17.98 -2.70 -18.90
CA ARG A 8 17.37 -1.36 -18.79
C ARG A 8 17.53 -0.89 -17.34
N GLU A 9 18.41 0.07 -17.10
CA GLU A 9 18.51 0.85 -15.84
C GLU A 9 17.27 1.73 -15.57
N GLU A 10 16.15 1.46 -16.23
CA GLU A 10 14.94 2.27 -16.22
C GLU A 10 14.30 2.31 -14.83
N VAL A 11 14.30 1.19 -14.08
CA VAL A 11 13.72 1.14 -12.72
C VAL A 11 14.51 2.02 -11.75
N LEU A 12 15.83 1.83 -11.67
CA LEU A 12 16.67 2.56 -10.71
C LEU A 12 16.75 4.04 -11.05
N SER A 13 16.93 4.39 -12.32
CA SER A 13 16.99 5.79 -12.76
C SER A 13 15.66 6.52 -12.48
N LYS A 14 14.53 5.87 -12.73
CA LYS A 14 13.19 6.40 -12.46
C LYS A 14 12.90 6.53 -10.97
N ALA A 15 13.21 5.50 -10.19
CA ALA A 15 13.10 5.55 -8.73
C ALA A 15 13.95 6.68 -8.13
N LEU A 16 15.16 6.88 -8.65
CA LEU A 16 16.02 7.97 -8.21
C LEU A 16 15.43 9.34 -8.58
N LYS A 17 14.84 9.51 -9.77
CA LYS A 17 14.14 10.75 -10.17
C LYS A 17 12.97 11.05 -9.22
N MET A 18 12.15 10.04 -8.90
CA MET A 18 11.06 10.16 -7.93
C MET A 18 11.56 10.61 -6.56
N LEU A 19 12.59 9.94 -6.04
CA LEU A 19 13.17 10.26 -4.72
C LEU A 19 13.88 11.61 -4.68
N LYS A 20 14.43 12.11 -5.80
CA LYS A 20 15.01 13.45 -5.86
C LYS A 20 13.96 14.55 -5.67
N LYS A 21 12.71 14.33 -6.10
CA LYS A 21 11.62 15.30 -6.01
C LYS A 21 10.78 15.13 -4.75
N TYR A 22 10.44 13.89 -4.38
CA TYR A 22 9.48 13.61 -3.31
C TYR A 22 10.00 12.60 -2.28
N PRO A 23 9.67 12.78 -0.99
CA PRO A 23 9.88 11.76 0.03
C PRO A 23 8.92 10.59 -0.14
N LEU A 24 9.43 9.36 -0.24
CA LEU A 24 8.62 8.16 -0.50
C LEU A 24 9.01 7.01 0.45
N CYS A 25 8.03 6.44 1.14
CA CYS A 25 8.24 5.24 1.95
C CYS A 25 8.48 3.99 1.08
N ASN A 26 8.80 2.85 1.70
CA ASN A 26 9.12 1.62 0.97
C ASN A 26 7.92 1.08 0.18
N HIS A 27 6.74 0.97 0.80
CA HIS A 27 5.50 0.61 0.11
C HIS A 27 5.26 1.54 -1.07
N CYS A 28 5.42 2.85 -0.83
CA CYS A 28 5.05 3.83 -1.83
C CYS A 28 5.96 3.83 -3.05
N LEU A 29 7.26 3.65 -2.87
CA LEU A 29 8.20 3.52 -3.97
C LEU A 29 8.05 2.17 -4.67
N GLY A 30 7.96 1.08 -3.90
CA GLY A 30 7.87 -0.26 -4.46
C GLY A 30 6.62 -0.48 -5.31
N ARG A 31 5.47 0.03 -4.86
CA ARG A 31 4.22 -0.10 -5.61
C ARG A 31 4.25 0.58 -6.98
N GLN A 32 5.14 1.54 -7.23
CA GLN A 32 5.29 2.14 -8.57
C GLN A 32 5.83 1.14 -9.61
N PHE A 33 6.33 0.01 -9.13
CA PHE A 33 6.89 -1.06 -9.95
C PHE A 33 6.18 -2.40 -9.66
N ALA A 34 5.00 -2.38 -9.04
CA ALA A 34 4.21 -3.54 -8.57
C ALA A 34 4.06 -4.70 -9.58
N MET A 35 4.01 -4.41 -10.88
CA MET A 35 3.90 -5.44 -11.93
C MET A 35 5.25 -6.07 -12.34
N LEU A 36 6.38 -5.66 -11.75
CA LEU A 36 7.72 -6.20 -12.04
C LEU A 36 8.26 -7.03 -10.86
N GLY A 37 8.58 -8.30 -11.08
CA GLY A 37 9.10 -9.18 -10.00
C GLY A 37 7.98 -9.64 -9.07
N HIS A 38 7.15 -10.55 -9.56
CA HIS A 38 6.02 -11.14 -8.82
C HIS A 38 6.48 -11.90 -7.57
N GLY A 39 5.58 -12.05 -6.59
CA GLY A 39 5.85 -12.76 -5.33
C GLY A 39 6.56 -11.92 -4.26
N VAL A 40 6.95 -10.68 -4.57
CA VAL A 40 7.63 -9.77 -3.63
C VAL A 40 6.68 -8.67 -3.18
N GLU A 41 6.60 -8.46 -1.86
CA GLU A 41 5.82 -7.39 -1.26
C GLU A 41 6.36 -6.01 -1.68
N ASN A 42 5.47 -5.03 -1.90
CA ASN A 42 5.91 -3.69 -2.35
C ASN A 42 6.82 -2.99 -1.32
N ALA A 43 6.62 -3.21 -0.02
CA ALA A 43 7.57 -2.74 0.99
C ALA A 43 8.97 -3.32 0.80
N GLU A 44 9.08 -4.61 0.54
CA GLU A 44 10.37 -5.27 0.30
C GLU A 44 11.00 -4.76 -1.00
N ARG A 45 10.21 -4.66 -2.07
CA ARG A 45 10.65 -4.12 -3.36
C ARG A 45 11.20 -2.70 -3.26
N GLY A 46 10.47 -1.81 -2.58
CA GLY A 46 10.91 -0.44 -2.35
C GLY A 46 12.18 -0.37 -1.50
N ALA A 47 12.31 -1.25 -0.49
CA ALA A 47 13.51 -1.37 0.31
C ALA A 47 14.71 -1.84 -0.53
N ALA A 48 14.53 -2.86 -1.36
CA ALA A 48 15.55 -3.39 -2.26
C ALA A 48 16.03 -2.33 -3.26
N ILE A 49 15.12 -1.59 -3.90
CA ILE A 49 15.46 -0.48 -4.81
C ILE A 49 16.32 0.56 -4.08
N LYS A 50 15.90 0.98 -2.88
CA LYS A 50 16.65 1.97 -2.08
C LYS A 50 18.00 1.45 -1.62
N LEU A 51 18.10 0.15 -1.31
CA LEU A 51 19.36 -0.48 -0.94
C LEU A 51 20.34 -0.42 -2.10
N VAL A 52 19.94 -0.83 -3.30
CA VAL A 52 20.79 -0.76 -4.51
C VAL A 52 21.21 0.67 -4.81
N LEU A 53 20.27 1.63 -4.75
CA LEU A 53 20.60 3.05 -4.92
C LEU A 53 21.60 3.55 -3.85
N THR A 54 21.49 3.05 -2.61
CA THR A 54 22.41 3.40 -1.52
C THR A 54 23.80 2.82 -1.77
N LEU A 55 23.91 1.58 -2.26
CA LEU A 55 25.18 0.96 -2.62
C LEU A 55 25.87 1.76 -3.73
N ASN A 56 25.14 2.11 -4.80
CA ASN A 56 25.67 2.91 -5.90
C ASN A 56 26.10 4.31 -5.43
N ALA A 57 25.27 4.97 -4.61
CA ALA A 57 25.59 6.29 -4.07
C ALA A 57 26.84 6.26 -3.17
N HIS A 58 27.01 5.20 -2.39
CA HIS A 58 28.19 5.01 -1.56
C HIS A 58 29.45 4.77 -2.40
N ALA A 59 29.39 3.91 -3.42
CA ALA A 59 30.52 3.68 -4.33
C ALA A 59 30.99 4.99 -4.98
N VAL A 60 30.06 5.80 -5.51
CA VAL A 60 30.35 7.13 -6.08
C VAL A 60 30.94 8.08 -5.03
N ALA A 61 30.48 8.01 -3.78
CA ALA A 61 31.02 8.84 -2.70
C ALA A 61 32.46 8.45 -2.32
N LEU A 62 32.82 7.16 -2.39
CA LEU A 62 34.18 6.67 -2.14
C LEU A 62 35.17 7.17 -3.20
N GLU A 63 34.72 7.34 -4.45
CA GLU A 63 35.48 8.01 -5.52
C GLU A 63 35.63 9.53 -5.31
N LYS A 64 35.31 10.05 -4.11
CA LYS A 64 35.37 11.47 -3.71
C LYS A 64 34.50 12.40 -4.57
N LYS A 65 33.50 11.87 -5.28
CA LYS A 65 32.56 12.68 -6.06
C LYS A 65 31.52 13.30 -5.13
N ARG A 66 31.38 14.63 -5.20
CA ARG A 66 30.33 15.39 -4.48
C ARG A 66 28.91 14.87 -4.77
N GLU A 67 28.73 14.30 -5.96
CA GLU A 67 27.47 13.71 -6.39
C GLU A 67 27.02 12.53 -5.50
N GLY A 68 27.93 11.63 -5.10
CA GLY A 68 27.60 10.50 -4.23
C GLY A 68 27.04 10.95 -2.88
N VAL A 69 27.64 11.99 -2.29
CA VAL A 69 27.14 12.60 -1.05
C VAL A 69 25.75 13.21 -1.23
N LYS A 70 25.49 13.86 -2.37
CA LYS A 70 24.15 14.41 -2.70
C LYS A 70 23.11 13.30 -2.83
N LEU A 71 23.45 12.19 -3.49
CA LEU A 71 22.58 11.03 -3.63
C LEU A 71 22.29 10.37 -2.27
N LEU A 72 23.30 10.19 -1.42
CA LEU A 72 23.13 9.68 -0.06
C LEU A 72 22.21 10.57 0.78
N LYS A 73 22.32 11.90 0.66
CA LYS A 73 21.38 12.84 1.29
C LYS A 73 19.94 12.61 0.82
N THR A 74 19.72 12.52 -0.50
CA THR A 74 18.39 12.22 -1.06
C THR A 74 17.84 10.90 -0.50
N LEU A 75 18.64 9.84 -0.47
CA LEU A 75 18.20 8.53 0.03
C LEU A 75 17.94 8.52 1.55
N ALA A 76 18.71 9.28 2.32
CA ALA A 76 18.50 9.41 3.76
C ALA A 76 17.18 10.14 4.06
N PHE A 77 16.95 11.31 3.45
CA PHE A 77 15.81 12.17 3.79
C PHE A 77 14.53 11.84 3.02
N ASN A 78 14.62 11.73 1.69
CA ASN A 78 13.47 11.41 0.85
C ASN A 78 13.23 9.91 0.74
N GLY A 79 14.30 9.11 0.78
CA GLY A 79 14.20 7.65 0.79
C GLY A 79 13.94 7.05 2.17
N PHE A 80 14.02 7.81 3.27
CA PHE A 80 13.93 7.31 4.65
C PHE A 80 14.91 6.15 4.94
N SER A 81 16.06 6.13 4.26
CA SER A 81 17.06 5.06 4.41
C SER A 81 17.97 5.35 5.60
N LYS A 82 17.74 4.64 6.72
CA LYS A 82 18.62 4.67 7.89
C LYS A 82 20.07 4.27 7.54
N ASN A 83 20.24 3.37 6.57
CA ASN A 83 21.57 2.95 6.12
C ASN A 83 22.30 4.09 5.39
N ALA A 84 21.62 4.80 4.49
CA ALA A 84 22.19 5.96 3.81
C ALA A 84 22.56 7.07 4.79
N GLU A 85 21.73 7.29 5.82
CA GLU A 85 22.02 8.25 6.88
C GLU A 85 23.29 7.89 7.67
N LYS A 86 23.43 6.62 8.11
CA LYS A 86 24.63 6.14 8.80
C LYS A 86 25.90 6.29 7.95
N ILE A 87 25.83 5.96 6.66
CA ILE A 87 26.95 6.12 5.72
C ILE A 87 27.30 7.60 5.57
N LEU A 88 26.30 8.46 5.38
CA LEU A 88 26.48 9.91 5.26
C LEU A 88 27.15 10.50 6.52
N GLN A 89 26.73 10.07 7.72
CA GLN A 89 27.34 10.49 8.98
C GLN A 89 28.81 10.10 9.06
N LYS A 90 29.19 8.88 8.66
CA LYS A 90 30.58 8.43 8.62
C LYS A 90 31.44 9.24 7.65
N ILE A 91 30.92 9.54 6.46
CA ILE A 91 31.67 10.28 5.42
C ILE A 91 31.81 11.75 5.80
N THR A 92 30.75 12.38 6.28
CA THR A 92 30.71 13.83 6.55
C THR A 92 31.14 14.21 7.96
N LYS A 93 31.33 13.22 8.86
CA LYS A 93 31.61 13.38 10.29
C LYS A 93 30.60 14.29 11.03
N LYS A 94 29.40 14.47 10.46
CA LYS A 94 28.34 15.31 11.02
C LYS A 94 26.98 14.63 10.81
N PRO A 95 26.02 14.79 11.72
CA PRO A 95 24.63 14.43 11.44
C PRO A 95 24.18 15.22 10.21
N GLY A 96 23.59 14.53 9.23
CA GLY A 96 23.06 15.18 8.05
C GLY A 96 21.99 16.19 8.48
N LYS A 97 22.15 17.46 8.10
CA LYS A 97 21.11 18.47 8.32
C LYS A 97 19.97 18.25 7.31
N GLY A 98 18.84 17.76 7.77
CA GLY A 98 17.61 17.60 7.00
C GLY A 98 16.48 17.10 7.90
N LYS A 99 15.25 17.60 7.71
CA LYS A 99 14.07 17.05 8.40
C LYS A 99 13.54 15.88 7.58
N HIS A 100 13.24 14.77 8.21
CA HIS A 100 12.43 13.73 7.58
C HIS A 100 11.01 14.28 7.39
N GLY A 101 10.60 14.48 6.15
CA GLY A 101 9.21 14.80 5.82
C GLY A 101 8.28 13.60 6.06
N LYS A 102 6.98 13.79 5.84
CA LYS A 102 6.07 12.64 5.66
C LYS A 102 6.22 12.09 4.24
N CYS A 103 5.87 10.83 4.03
CA CYS A 103 5.76 10.30 2.67
C CYS A 103 4.76 11.15 1.87
N TYR A 104 5.16 11.62 0.69
CA TYR A 104 4.33 12.47 -0.17
C TYR A 104 3.01 11.80 -0.56
N LEU A 105 3.03 10.48 -0.83
CA LEU A 105 1.86 9.76 -1.33
C LEU A 105 0.92 9.25 -0.24
N CYS A 106 1.46 8.69 0.85
CA CYS A 106 0.63 8.04 1.88
C CYS A 106 0.61 8.76 3.23
N GLU A 107 1.39 9.84 3.38
CA GLU A 107 1.49 10.60 4.63
C GLU A 107 1.84 9.75 5.87
N ASN A 108 2.56 8.64 5.64
CA ASN A 108 2.92 7.62 6.63
C ASN A 108 1.74 6.79 7.19
N ALA A 109 0.58 6.74 6.50
CA ALA A 109 -0.59 5.96 6.92
C ALA A 109 -0.30 4.46 7.12
N PHE A 110 0.72 3.88 6.46
CA PHE A 110 1.16 2.49 6.69
C PHE A 110 1.66 2.22 8.13
N GLN A 111 2.08 3.25 8.88
CA GLN A 111 2.54 3.05 10.27
C GLN A 111 1.40 2.66 11.23
N LYS A 112 0.17 3.03 10.90
CA LYS A 112 -1.02 2.76 11.74
C LYS A 112 -1.73 1.45 11.41
N ILE A 113 -1.19 0.65 10.48
CA ILE A 113 -1.83 -0.59 10.01
C ILE A 113 -2.14 -1.56 11.15
N HIS A 114 -1.21 -1.73 12.09
CA HIS A 114 -1.41 -2.65 13.22
C HIS A 114 -2.65 -2.28 14.03
N THR A 115 -2.84 -0.99 14.33
CA THR A 115 -4.02 -0.48 15.05
C THR A 115 -5.32 -0.72 14.28
N TYR A 116 -5.31 -0.57 12.95
CA TYR A 116 -6.52 -0.83 12.15
C TYR A 116 -6.85 -2.32 12.06
N VAL A 117 -5.83 -3.17 11.96
CA VAL A 117 -6.00 -4.63 11.93
C VAL A 117 -6.59 -5.13 13.24
N GLU A 118 -6.07 -4.69 14.39
CA GLU A 118 -6.60 -5.05 15.71
C GLU A 118 -8.07 -4.68 15.85
N LYS A 119 -8.44 -3.43 15.56
CA LYS A 119 -9.83 -2.97 15.57
C LYS A 119 -10.74 -3.75 14.62
N ALA A 120 -10.24 -4.08 13.43
CA ALA A 120 -11.00 -4.87 12.48
C ALA A 120 -11.29 -6.27 13.01
N VAL A 121 -10.30 -6.95 13.58
CA VAL A 121 -10.45 -8.29 14.16
C VAL A 121 -11.41 -8.27 15.35
N GLU A 122 -11.28 -7.30 16.25
CA GLU A 122 -12.21 -7.13 17.37
C GLU A 122 -13.66 -6.98 16.91
N THR A 123 -13.89 -6.17 15.89
CA THR A 123 -15.25 -5.95 15.35
C THR A 123 -15.77 -7.17 14.59
N LEU A 124 -14.89 -7.89 13.88
CA LEU A 124 -15.25 -9.12 13.15
C LEU A 124 -15.64 -10.26 14.08
N ASN A 125 -15.05 -10.34 15.27
CA ASN A 125 -15.37 -11.39 16.27
C ASN A 125 -16.82 -11.33 16.78
N LEU A 126 -17.54 -10.24 16.51
CA LEU A 126 -18.96 -10.11 16.84
C LEU A 126 -19.88 -10.85 15.87
N TYR A 127 -19.34 -11.41 14.77
CA TYR A 127 -20.12 -12.03 13.70
C TYR A 127 -19.62 -13.44 13.38
N GLU A 128 -20.54 -14.30 12.96
CA GLU A 128 -20.20 -15.57 12.34
C GLU A 128 -20.03 -15.38 10.82
N TYR A 129 -18.84 -15.69 10.31
CA TYR A 129 -18.54 -15.59 8.88
C TYR A 129 -17.50 -16.63 8.44
N ARG A 130 -17.51 -16.92 7.13
CA ARG A 130 -16.57 -17.82 6.46
C ARG A 130 -15.48 -17.06 5.73
N SER A 131 -15.82 -15.93 5.12
CA SER A 131 -14.87 -15.12 4.35
C SER A 131 -15.16 -13.63 4.47
N PHE A 132 -14.13 -12.82 4.24
CA PHE A 132 -14.26 -11.37 4.26
C PHE A 132 -13.46 -10.74 3.13
N VAL A 133 -13.63 -9.44 2.92
CA VAL A 133 -12.72 -8.65 2.08
C VAL A 133 -12.47 -7.30 2.72
N VAL A 134 -11.32 -6.70 2.47
CA VAL A 134 -11.00 -5.34 2.91
C VAL A 134 -11.24 -4.37 1.76
N GLY A 135 -12.21 -3.49 1.93
CA GLY A 135 -12.42 -2.32 1.08
C GLY A 135 -11.70 -1.11 1.68
N VAL A 136 -10.99 -0.36 0.84
CA VAL A 136 -10.25 0.83 1.26
C VAL A 136 -10.90 2.06 0.65
N GLU A 137 -11.28 3.00 1.50
CA GLU A 137 -11.81 4.31 1.11
C GLU A 137 -10.68 5.36 1.26
N LEU A 138 -10.37 6.05 0.17
CA LEU A 138 -9.35 7.09 0.15
C LEU A 138 -10.00 8.46 -0.03
N PRO A 139 -9.50 9.52 0.65
CA PRO A 139 -9.88 10.89 0.33
C PRO A 139 -9.51 11.22 -1.12
N VAL A 140 -10.34 12.01 -1.80
CA VAL A 140 -10.16 12.37 -3.22
C VAL A 140 -8.80 13.04 -3.44
N GLU A 141 -8.37 13.89 -2.51
CA GLU A 141 -7.09 14.60 -2.58
C GLU A 141 -5.88 13.66 -2.59
N ILE A 142 -6.01 12.46 -2.01
CA ILE A 142 -4.96 11.43 -2.01
C ILE A 142 -4.96 10.67 -3.33
N GLU A 143 -6.14 10.39 -3.89
CA GLU A 143 -6.27 9.71 -5.19
C GLU A 143 -5.73 10.59 -6.32
N GLU A 144 -6.12 11.87 -6.35
CA GLU A 144 -5.62 12.85 -7.33
C GLU A 144 -4.11 13.02 -7.23
N ARG A 145 -3.57 13.13 -6.01
CA ARG A 145 -2.10 13.21 -5.79
C ARG A 145 -1.37 11.98 -6.32
N GLU A 146 -1.95 10.78 -6.19
CA GLU A 146 -1.36 9.58 -6.75
C GLU A 146 -1.39 9.57 -8.28
N ASP A 147 -2.49 10.00 -8.88
CA ASP A 147 -2.65 10.07 -10.34
C ASP A 147 -1.70 11.10 -10.97
N GLU A 148 -1.60 12.29 -10.39
CA GLU A 148 -0.62 13.32 -10.78
C GLU A 148 0.81 12.78 -10.70
N PHE A 149 1.15 12.10 -9.60
CA PHE A 149 2.47 11.50 -9.42
C PHE A 149 2.75 10.43 -10.50
N LYS A 150 1.78 9.57 -10.80
CA LYS A 150 1.92 8.53 -11.83
C LYS A 150 2.09 9.13 -13.22
N ALA A 151 1.35 10.19 -13.54
CA ALA A 151 1.47 10.92 -14.79
C ALA A 151 2.85 11.60 -14.90
N GLU A 152 3.28 12.32 -13.87
CA GLU A 152 4.56 13.03 -13.84
C GLU A 152 5.74 12.11 -14.16
N PHE A 153 5.78 10.94 -13.52
CA PHE A 153 6.85 9.97 -13.74
C PHE A 153 6.52 8.95 -14.83
N GLN A 154 5.40 9.04 -15.53
CA GLN A 154 4.98 8.07 -16.57
C GLN A 154 4.99 6.61 -16.05
N VAL A 155 4.44 6.37 -14.87
CA VAL A 155 4.44 5.05 -14.21
C VAL A 155 3.58 4.07 -15.00
N LYS A 156 4.17 2.96 -15.47
CA LYS A 156 3.48 1.94 -16.28
C LYS A 156 3.10 0.68 -15.50
N HIS A 157 3.90 0.34 -14.50
CA HIS A 157 3.83 -0.94 -13.77
C HIS A 157 3.36 -0.73 -12.33
N GLY A 158 2.69 0.39 -12.06
CA GLY A 158 2.32 0.80 -10.72
C GLY A 158 1.01 0.20 -10.24
N GLU A 159 0.93 -0.12 -8.95
CA GLU A 159 -0.32 -0.44 -8.23
C GLU A 159 -0.87 0.82 -7.54
N ASN A 160 -2.18 0.89 -7.38
CA ASN A 160 -2.85 1.99 -6.66
C ASN A 160 -2.70 1.82 -5.14
N LEU A 161 -2.67 2.94 -4.43
CA LEU A 161 -2.56 2.97 -2.97
C LEU A 161 -3.73 2.21 -2.31
N ARG A 162 -4.94 2.31 -2.88
CA ARG A 162 -6.13 1.57 -2.46
C ARG A 162 -5.89 0.06 -2.41
N ASN A 163 -5.33 -0.48 -3.49
CA ASN A 163 -5.07 -1.92 -3.63
C ASN A 163 -3.94 -2.37 -2.69
N GLU A 164 -2.87 -1.60 -2.58
CA GLU A 164 -1.76 -1.91 -1.66
C GLU A 164 -2.24 -1.94 -0.20
N PHE A 165 -3.05 -0.97 0.24
CA PHE A 165 -3.65 -1.01 1.59
C PHE A 165 -4.56 -2.22 1.78
N GLY A 166 -5.47 -2.46 0.84
CA GLY A 166 -6.42 -3.59 0.93
C GLY A 166 -5.68 -4.94 1.01
N ARG A 167 -4.63 -5.11 0.21
CA ARG A 167 -3.80 -6.31 0.18
C ARG A 167 -3.01 -6.51 1.47
N VAL A 168 -2.32 -5.47 1.95
CA VAL A 168 -1.50 -5.55 3.18
C VAL A 168 -2.36 -5.77 4.41
N ILE A 169 -3.48 -5.05 4.53
CA ILE A 169 -4.39 -5.15 5.68
C ILE A 169 -5.15 -6.47 5.63
N GLY A 170 -5.68 -6.85 4.47
CA GLY A 170 -6.40 -8.12 4.29
C GLY A 170 -5.54 -9.33 4.62
N LYS A 171 -4.27 -9.34 4.19
CA LYS A 171 -3.32 -10.41 4.55
C LYS A 171 -3.12 -10.52 6.07
N LYS A 172 -2.89 -9.40 6.75
CA LYS A 172 -2.70 -9.37 8.21
C LYS A 172 -3.96 -9.81 8.98
N ILE A 173 -5.15 -9.34 8.57
CA ILE A 173 -6.41 -9.78 9.19
C ILE A 173 -6.61 -11.28 8.96
N SER A 174 -6.33 -11.78 7.75
CA SER A 174 -6.46 -13.20 7.40
C SER A 174 -5.54 -14.08 8.24
N GLU A 175 -4.31 -13.63 8.50
CA GLU A 175 -3.34 -14.34 9.35
C GLU A 175 -3.81 -14.44 10.81
N ILE A 176 -4.46 -13.39 11.33
CA ILE A 176 -4.92 -13.35 12.74
C ILE A 176 -6.27 -14.06 12.91
N ALA A 177 -7.24 -13.78 12.04
CA ALA A 177 -8.59 -14.32 12.14
C ALA A 177 -8.71 -15.77 11.63
N GLY A 178 -7.72 -16.26 10.87
CA GLY A 178 -7.75 -17.59 10.27
C GLY A 178 -8.86 -17.77 9.22
N LYS A 179 -9.33 -16.67 8.62
CA LYS A 179 -10.40 -16.65 7.61
C LYS A 179 -9.85 -16.19 6.26
N PRO A 180 -10.24 -16.80 5.14
CA PRO A 180 -9.75 -16.41 3.82
C PRO A 180 -10.35 -15.08 3.36
N VAL A 181 -9.55 -14.33 2.58
CA VAL A 181 -10.01 -13.15 1.85
C VAL A 181 -10.69 -13.59 0.55
N ASN A 182 -11.96 -13.21 0.35
CA ASN A 182 -12.74 -13.53 -0.86
C ASN A 182 -13.24 -12.25 -1.54
N HIS A 183 -12.70 -11.94 -2.72
CA HIS A 183 -13.06 -10.75 -3.48
C HIS A 183 -14.37 -10.86 -4.28
N LYS A 184 -14.87 -12.08 -4.51
CA LYS A 184 -16.06 -12.31 -5.36
C LYS A 184 -17.34 -12.37 -4.53
N THR A 185 -17.33 -13.15 -3.46
CA THR A 185 -18.50 -13.43 -2.64
C THR A 185 -18.15 -13.43 -1.15
N PRO A 186 -17.70 -12.28 -0.61
CA PRO A 186 -17.42 -12.17 0.83
C PRO A 186 -18.72 -12.22 1.64
N ASP A 187 -18.64 -12.70 2.88
CA ASP A 187 -19.75 -12.57 3.84
C ASP A 187 -19.75 -11.18 4.48
N ILE A 188 -18.55 -10.63 4.73
CA ILE A 188 -18.36 -9.32 5.35
C ILE A 188 -17.35 -8.51 4.54
N VAL A 189 -17.67 -7.24 4.28
CA VAL A 189 -16.74 -6.25 3.74
C VAL A 189 -16.29 -5.33 4.87
N VAL A 190 -15.00 -5.34 5.17
CA VAL A 190 -14.36 -4.42 6.12
C VAL A 190 -13.99 -3.16 5.35
N LEU A 191 -14.77 -2.09 5.52
CA LEU A 191 -14.51 -0.78 4.92
C LEU A 191 -13.64 0.04 5.86
N LEU A 192 -12.46 0.45 5.39
CA LEU A 192 -11.49 1.20 6.17
C LEU A 192 -11.00 2.42 5.38
N ASN A 193 -10.98 3.57 6.04
CA ASN A 193 -10.24 4.75 5.58
C ASN A 193 -8.93 4.89 6.36
N PRO A 194 -7.75 4.65 5.75
CA PRO A 194 -6.46 4.69 6.44
C PRO A 194 -6.03 6.08 6.93
N PHE A 195 -6.64 7.15 6.39
CA PHE A 195 -6.30 8.54 6.67
C PHE A 195 -7.14 9.12 7.80
N THR A 196 -8.45 8.84 7.81
CA THR A 196 -9.36 9.26 8.88
C THR A 196 -9.41 8.26 10.04
N GLY A 197 -9.05 6.99 9.78
CA GLY A 197 -9.16 5.89 10.73
C GLY A 197 -10.58 5.36 10.92
N GLN A 198 -11.53 5.79 10.08
CA GLN A 198 -12.89 5.29 10.09
C GLN A 198 -12.94 3.83 9.63
N LEU A 199 -13.59 2.99 10.43
CA LEU A 199 -13.79 1.57 10.17
C LEU A 199 -15.29 1.26 10.23
N ARG A 200 -15.80 0.57 9.22
CA ARG A 200 -17.20 0.13 9.11
C ARG A 200 -17.24 -1.29 8.58
N LEU A 201 -18.22 -2.08 9.03
CA LEU A 201 -18.51 -3.38 8.45
C LEU A 201 -19.78 -3.31 7.61
N GLN A 202 -19.72 -3.85 6.40
CA GLN A 202 -20.91 -4.16 5.62
C GLN A 202 -21.10 -5.67 5.62
N ILE A 203 -22.20 -6.12 6.22
CA ILE A 203 -22.57 -7.53 6.31
C ILE A 203 -23.44 -7.86 5.10
N ASN A 204 -23.01 -8.82 4.28
CA ASN A 204 -23.79 -9.27 3.13
C ASN A 204 -24.93 -10.19 3.59
N PRO A 205 -26.14 -10.04 3.03
CA PRO A 205 -27.31 -10.80 3.46
C PRO A 205 -27.15 -12.29 3.15
N LEU A 206 -27.68 -13.13 4.04
CA LEU A 206 -27.89 -14.54 3.78
C LEU A 206 -29.26 -14.73 3.11
N TYR A 207 -29.28 -15.48 2.02
CA TYR A 207 -30.52 -15.84 1.33
C TYR A 207 -30.97 -17.22 1.81
N ILE A 208 -32.14 -17.28 2.44
CA ILE A 208 -32.78 -18.53 2.86
C ILE A 208 -33.83 -18.89 1.83
N SER A 209 -33.81 -20.14 1.35
CA SER A 209 -34.82 -20.65 0.43
C SER A 209 -35.49 -21.89 1.01
N GLY A 210 -36.75 -22.10 0.64
CA GLY A 210 -37.56 -23.20 1.13
C GLY A 210 -38.88 -23.29 0.37
N ARG A 211 -39.74 -24.21 0.77
CA ARG A 211 -41.10 -24.37 0.24
C ARG A 211 -42.08 -24.31 1.40
N TYR A 212 -43.20 -23.62 1.21
CA TYR A 212 -44.28 -23.58 2.18
C TYR A 212 -45.60 -24.02 1.53
N ARG A 213 -46.49 -24.62 2.32
CA ARG A 213 -47.86 -24.97 1.87
C ARG A 213 -48.82 -23.93 2.41
N LYS A 214 -49.63 -23.35 1.52
CA LYS A 214 -50.71 -22.43 1.89
C LYS A 214 -52.00 -23.24 2.11
N LEU A 215 -52.40 -23.40 3.37
CA LEU A 215 -53.51 -24.29 3.75
C LEU A 215 -54.88 -23.59 3.81
N ALA A 216 -54.92 -22.25 3.83
CA ALA A 216 -56.15 -21.47 3.90
C ALA A 216 -56.32 -20.54 2.67
N ARG A 217 -57.57 -20.40 2.22
CA ARG A 217 -57.97 -19.44 1.16
C ARG A 217 -58.12 -18.04 1.77
N GLY A 218 -57.93 -16.98 0.97
CA GLY A 218 -58.08 -15.58 1.41
C GLY A 218 -56.83 -14.91 2.01
N ILE A 219 -55.76 -15.65 2.31
CA ILE A 219 -54.50 -15.09 2.84
C ILE A 219 -53.61 -14.61 1.68
N PRO A 220 -53.14 -13.35 1.62
CA PRO A 220 -52.22 -12.89 0.58
C PRO A 220 -50.80 -13.49 0.76
N GLN A 221 -50.00 -13.55 -0.31
CA GLN A 221 -48.61 -14.06 -0.25
C GLN A 221 -47.63 -13.05 0.39
N ALA A 222 -47.90 -11.76 0.22
CA ALA A 222 -47.14 -10.66 0.80
C ALA A 222 -48.07 -9.76 1.62
N LYS A 223 -47.50 -8.79 2.34
CA LYS A 223 -48.26 -7.85 3.18
C LYS A 223 -49.33 -7.13 2.33
N TRP A 224 -50.60 -7.21 2.78
CA TRP A 224 -51.68 -6.40 2.21
C TRP A 224 -51.59 -4.99 2.79
N ILE A 225 -51.34 -4.00 1.94
CA ILE A 225 -51.36 -2.58 2.32
C ILE A 225 -52.77 -2.07 2.02
N CYS A 226 -53.53 -1.71 3.05
CA CYS A 226 -54.82 -1.02 2.88
C CYS A 226 -54.56 0.48 2.78
N THR A 227 -55.14 1.10 1.75
CA THR A 227 -55.20 2.55 1.61
C THR A 227 -56.34 3.13 2.44
#